data_AF-A0A534S817-F1
#
_entry.id   AF-A0A534S817-F1
#
_cell.length_a   1.000
_cell.length_b   1.000
_cell.length_c   1.000
_cell.angle_alpha   90.00
_cell.angle_beta   90.00
_cell.angle_gamma   90.00
#
_symmetry.space_group_name_H-M   'P 1'
#
loop_
_entity.id
_entity.type
_entity.pdbx_description
1 polymer ?
#
loop_
_entity_poly.entity_id
_entity_poly.type
_entity_poly.pdbx_seq_one_letter_code
_entity_poly.pdbx_strand_id
1 'polypeptide(L)'
;MTRARRLVVTVCSREPGVVTLPVERGGHAVQLNAAAILKALRALVDARGLADRVRLCEGCAGGCRADGPNVSVEIFPAPLPGERPDHVAIGWKTYVYSLPSLACLATVIEENLIPPRREARR
;
A
#
# COMPACT_ATOMS: atom_id res chain seq x y z
N MET A 1 -1.24 -14.19 -19.57
CA MET A 1 -2.13 -13.41 -18.67
C MET A 1 -1.33 -13.09 -17.41
N THR A 2 -1.29 -11.82 -16.98
CA THR A 2 -0.58 -11.47 -15.73
C THR A 2 -1.42 -11.95 -14.56
N ARG A 3 -0.84 -12.79 -13.69
CA ARG A 3 -1.52 -13.29 -12.49
C ARG A 3 -1.96 -12.09 -11.64
N ALA A 4 -3.14 -12.19 -11.03
CA ALA A 4 -3.60 -11.17 -10.07
C ALA A 4 -2.56 -11.03 -8.94
N ARG A 5 -2.51 -9.86 -8.30
CA ARG A 5 -1.56 -9.57 -7.23
C ARG A 5 -2.21 -9.64 -5.86
N ARG A 6 -1.44 -10.05 -4.86
CA ARG A 6 -1.73 -9.85 -3.44
C ARG A 6 -0.64 -8.95 -2.84
N LEU A 7 -0.99 -8.14 -1.87
CA LEU A 7 -0.13 -7.14 -1.25
C LEU A 7 0.06 -7.44 0.23
N VAL A 8 1.25 -7.15 0.73
CA VAL A 8 1.49 -6.89 2.15
C VAL A 8 1.91 -5.43 2.26
N VAL A 9 1.09 -4.61 2.92
CA VAL A 9 1.37 -3.20 3.15
C VAL A 9 1.81 -3.02 4.59
N THR A 10 3.03 -2.55 4.78
CA THR A 10 3.62 -2.30 6.10
C THR A 10 3.67 -0.81 6.35
N VAL A 11 3.00 -0.35 7.41
CA VAL A 11 3.03 1.05 7.85
C VAL A 11 4.06 1.20 8.97
N CYS A 12 4.98 2.15 8.82
CA CYS A 12 6.01 2.44 9.81
C CYS A 12 5.46 3.25 10.97
N SER A 13 5.29 2.60 12.13
CA SER A 13 4.89 3.25 13.38
C SER A 13 6.05 3.79 14.21
N ARG A 14 7.30 3.57 13.78
CA ARG A 14 8.51 3.95 14.53
C ARG A 14 8.92 5.40 14.35
N GLU A 15 8.44 6.06 13.31
CA GLU A 15 8.79 7.45 13.01
C GLU A 15 7.67 8.37 13.49
N PRO A 16 7.99 9.41 14.29
CA PRO A 16 7.04 10.48 14.54
C PRO A 16 6.78 11.24 13.23
N GLY A 17 5.59 11.82 13.08
CA GLY A 17 5.25 12.61 11.91
C GLY A 17 3.79 12.53 11.50
N VAL A 18 3.38 13.48 10.67
CA VAL A 18 2.05 13.58 10.08
C VAL A 18 2.17 13.97 8.62
N VAL A 19 1.34 13.36 7.78
CA VAL A 19 1.18 13.75 6.38
C VAL A 19 -0.23 14.27 6.15
N THR A 20 -0.38 15.25 5.27
CA THR A 20 -1.68 15.83 4.92
C THR A 20 -2.02 15.44 3.50
N LEU A 21 -2.99 14.55 3.33
CA LEU A 21 -3.48 14.12 2.03
C LEU A 21 -4.90 13.54 2.15
N PRO A 22 -5.69 13.52 1.05
CA PRO A 22 -6.97 12.83 1.04
C PRO A 22 -6.81 11.32 1.25
N VAL A 23 -7.77 10.68 1.91
CA VAL A 23 -7.82 9.21 1.97
C VAL A 23 -8.17 8.61 0.61
N GLU A 24 -9.18 9.19 -0.05
CA GLU A 24 -9.64 8.81 -1.38
C GLU A 24 -9.53 9.98 -2.36
N ARG A 25 -9.49 9.65 -3.66
CA ARG A 25 -9.37 10.64 -4.73
C ARG A 25 -10.56 11.61 -4.71
N GLY A 26 -10.27 12.90 -4.75
CA GLY A 26 -11.28 13.96 -4.70
C GLY A 26 -11.85 14.23 -3.31
N GLY A 27 -11.41 13.50 -2.28
CA GLY A 27 -11.78 13.78 -0.89
C GLY A 27 -11.03 14.97 -0.30
N HIS A 28 -11.43 15.37 0.91
CA HIS A 28 -10.75 16.40 1.68
C HIS A 28 -9.42 15.89 2.24
N ALA A 29 -8.39 16.73 2.20
CA ALA A 29 -7.11 16.42 2.83
C ALA A 29 -7.26 16.39 4.34
N VAL A 30 -6.68 15.36 4.97
CA VAL A 30 -6.69 15.16 6.42
C VAL A 30 -5.28 14.87 6.91
N GLN A 31 -5.00 15.23 8.16
CA GLN A 31 -3.73 14.89 8.79
C GLN A 31 -3.74 13.43 9.23
N LEU A 32 -2.70 12.69 8.83
CA LEU A 32 -2.56 11.27 9.11
C LEU A 32 -1.17 10.98 9.69
N ASN A 33 -1.14 10.52 10.94
CA ASN A 33 0.02 9.83 11.49
C ASN A 33 0.00 8.34 11.08
N ALA A 34 1.03 7.57 11.45
CA ALA A 34 1.13 6.15 11.12
C ALA A 34 -0.14 5.34 11.51
N ALA A 35 -0.67 5.54 12.71
CA ALA A 35 -1.87 4.85 13.19
C ALA A 35 -3.12 5.22 12.37
N ALA A 36 -3.29 6.51 12.06
CA ALA A 36 -4.39 6.99 11.23
C ALA A 36 -4.30 6.46 9.80
N ILE A 37 -3.08 6.37 9.23
CA ILE A 37 -2.85 5.73 7.94
C ILE A 37 -3.28 4.27 7.96
N LEU A 38 -2.82 3.49 8.93
CA LEU A 38 -3.17 2.07 9.03
C LEU A 38 -4.68 1.88 9.15
N LYS A 39 -5.34 2.69 9.99
CA LYS A 39 -6.81 2.68 10.15
C LYS A 39 -7.52 3.02 8.84
N ALA A 40 -7.08 4.07 8.14
CA ALA A 40 -7.66 4.48 6.87
C ALA A 40 -7.47 3.40 5.79
N LEU A 41 -6.28 2.81 5.69
CA LEU A 41 -6.02 1.70 4.77
C LEU A 41 -6.89 0.48 5.10
N ARG A 42 -7.09 0.16 6.39
CA ARG A 42 -7.98 -0.93 6.80
C ARG A 42 -9.41 -0.68 6.33
N ALA A 43 -9.93 0.53 6.59
CA ALA A 43 -11.27 0.90 6.15
C ALA A 43 -11.42 0.83 4.62
N LEU A 44 -10.39 1.23 3.86
CA LEU A 44 -10.39 1.10 2.40
C LEU A 44 -10.40 -0.35 1.94
N VAL A 45 -9.59 -1.21 2.57
CA VAL A 45 -9.55 -2.65 2.26
C VAL A 45 -10.91 -3.29 2.52
N ASP A 46 -11.52 -2.99 3.67
CA ASP A 46 -12.79 -3.58 4.07
C ASP A 46 -13.93 -3.07 3.17
N ALA A 47 -14.03 -1.75 2.96
CA ALA A 47 -15.07 -1.15 2.11
C ALA A 47 -15.02 -1.61 0.65
N ARG A 48 -13.84 -1.99 0.15
CA ARG A 48 -13.63 -2.46 -1.23
C ARG A 48 -13.58 -3.99 -1.35
N GLY A 49 -13.79 -4.73 -0.26
CA GLY A 49 -13.75 -6.20 -0.26
C GLY A 49 -12.39 -6.79 -0.64
N LEU A 50 -11.29 -6.14 -0.25
CA LEU A 50 -9.93 -6.51 -0.66
C LEU A 50 -9.18 -7.35 0.38
N ALA A 51 -9.83 -7.80 1.46
CA ALA A 51 -9.18 -8.46 2.59
C ALA A 51 -8.39 -9.72 2.19
N ASP A 52 -8.87 -10.47 1.18
CA ASP A 52 -8.19 -11.67 0.67
C ASP A 52 -6.93 -11.35 -0.15
N ARG A 53 -6.79 -10.09 -0.59
CA ARG A 53 -5.70 -9.66 -1.48
C ARG A 53 -4.75 -8.67 -0.81
N VAL A 54 -5.16 -7.98 0.24
CA VAL A 54 -4.37 -6.93 0.88
C VAL A 54 -4.28 -7.21 2.38
N ARG A 55 -3.09 -7.57 2.82
CA ARG A 55 -2.76 -7.67 4.25
C ARG A 55 -2.09 -6.38 4.69
N LEU A 56 -2.52 -5.83 5.83
CA LEU A 56 -1.91 -4.67 6.45
C LEU A 56 -1.19 -5.09 7.73
N CYS A 57 0.02 -4.56 7.93
CA CYS A 57 0.87 -4.84 9.07
C CYS A 57 1.51 -3.55 9.60
N GLU A 58 1.89 -3.57 10.88
CA GLU A 58 2.76 -2.56 11.48
C GLU A 58 4.19 -3.08 11.54
N GLY A 59 5.16 -2.24 11.17
CA GLY A 59 6.56 -2.65 11.18
C GLY A 59 7.47 -1.61 10.56
N CYS A 60 8.79 -1.82 10.62
CA CYS A 60 9.74 -0.93 9.97
C CYS A 60 9.60 -1.03 8.44
N ALA A 61 9.29 0.09 7.79
CA ALA A 61 9.24 0.16 6.31
C ALA A 61 10.61 0.50 5.68
N GLY A 62 11.66 0.63 6.49
CA GLY A 62 12.95 1.17 6.07
C GLY A 62 12.95 2.70 6.01
N GLY A 63 14.14 3.29 5.88
CA GLY A 63 14.29 4.74 5.80
C GLY A 63 14.15 5.49 7.14
N CYS A 64 14.01 4.81 8.28
CA CYS A 64 13.62 5.37 9.58
C CYS A 64 14.60 6.36 10.24
N ARG A 65 14.71 7.57 9.69
CA ARG A 65 15.73 8.56 10.07
C ARG A 65 15.21 10.01 10.13
N ALA A 66 13.97 10.26 9.75
CA ALA A 66 13.34 11.57 9.73
C ALA A 66 11.83 11.44 10.03
N ASP A 67 11.09 12.53 9.84
CA ASP A 67 9.67 12.59 10.14
C ASP A 67 8.88 11.84 9.07
N GLY A 68 8.43 10.63 9.41
CA GLY A 68 7.57 9.80 8.58
C GLY A 68 6.13 10.33 8.54
N PRO A 69 5.11 9.45 8.39
CA PRO A 69 5.18 7.99 8.28
C PRO A 69 5.62 7.47 6.90
N ASN A 70 6.35 6.36 6.92
CA ASN A 70 6.74 5.62 5.73
C ASN A 70 5.86 4.37 5.52
N VAL A 71 5.67 3.98 4.26
CA VAL A 71 4.88 2.78 3.89
C VAL A 71 5.67 1.91 2.92
N SER A 72 5.77 0.62 3.19
CA SER A 72 6.30 -0.38 2.26
C SER A 72 5.18 -1.25 1.71
N VAL A 73 5.27 -1.62 0.45
CA VAL A 73 4.34 -2.52 -0.23
C VAL A 73 5.14 -3.66 -0.85
N GLU A 74 4.96 -4.87 -0.32
CA GLU A 74 5.46 -6.09 -0.93
C GLU A 74 4.37 -6.69 -1.82
N ILE A 75 4.75 -7.09 -3.03
CA ILE A 75 3.84 -7.56 -4.07
C ILE A 75 4.11 -9.04 -4.32
N PHE A 76 3.08 -9.86 -4.22
CA PHE A 76 3.15 -11.29 -4.45
C PHE A 76 2.11 -11.71 -5.51
N PRO A 77 2.28 -12.85 -6.18
CA PRO A 77 1.23 -13.43 -6.99
C PRO A 77 0.06 -13.87 -6.10
N ALA A 78 -1.17 -13.63 -6.55
CA ALA A 78 -2.37 -14.18 -5.93
C ALA A 78 -2.49 -15.68 -6.28
N PRO A 79 -2.83 -16.56 -5.32
CA PRO A 79 -2.99 -18.00 -5.59
C PRO A 79 -4.07 -18.26 -6.64
N LEU A 80 -3.88 -19.26 -7.51
CA LEU A 80 -4.99 -19.80 -8.31
C LEU A 80 -5.87 -20.67 -7.39
N PRO A 81 -7.14 -20.95 -7.78
CA PRO A 81 -7.99 -21.85 -7.01
C PRO A 81 -7.31 -23.19 -6.73
N GLY A 82 -7.21 -23.57 -5.45
CA GLY A 82 -6.57 -24.81 -5.00
C GLY A 82 -5.06 -24.73 -4.77
N GLU A 83 -4.40 -23.62 -5.13
CA GLU A 83 -2.97 -23.44 -4.88
C GLU A 83 -2.69 -22.88 -3.48
N ARG A 84 -1.55 -23.28 -2.91
CA ARG A 84 -1.01 -22.61 -1.71
C ARG A 84 -0.46 -21.24 -2.11
N PRO A 85 -0.63 -20.20 -1.26
CA PRO A 85 -0.01 -18.91 -1.50
C PRO A 85 1.52 -19.03 -1.60
N ASP A 86 2.10 -18.51 -2.67
CA ASP A 86 3.55 -18.38 -2.80
C ASP A 86 4.04 -17.22 -1.93
N HIS A 87 5.08 -17.43 -1.14
CA HIS A 87 5.66 -16.44 -0.23
C HIS A 87 6.84 -15.66 -0.83
N VAL A 88 7.17 -15.86 -2.11
CA VAL A 88 8.20 -15.09 -2.82
C VAL A 88 7.60 -13.80 -3.39
N ALA A 89 8.10 -12.66 -2.93
CA ALA A 89 7.71 -11.36 -3.48
C ALA A 89 8.22 -11.23 -4.93
N ILE A 90 7.33 -10.79 -5.83
CA ILE A 90 7.62 -10.51 -7.25
C ILE A 90 7.89 -9.02 -7.50
N GLY A 91 7.81 -8.20 -6.45
CA GLY A 91 8.13 -6.79 -6.49
C GLY A 91 7.94 -6.12 -5.14
N TRP A 92 8.49 -4.92 -4.99
CA TRP A 92 8.28 -4.07 -3.83
C TRP A 92 8.22 -2.60 -4.24
N LYS A 93 7.57 -1.77 -3.43
CA LYS A 93 7.60 -0.31 -3.54
C LYS A 93 7.59 0.28 -2.14
N THR A 94 8.46 1.25 -1.89
CA THR A 94 8.51 1.94 -0.59
C THR A 94 8.26 3.43 -0.81
N TYR A 95 7.29 3.96 -0.07
CA TYR A 95 6.95 5.36 0.00
C TYR A 95 7.67 5.98 1.20
N VAL A 96 8.96 6.23 1.02
CA VAL A 96 9.81 6.89 2.05
C VAL A 96 9.70 8.40 1.87
N TYR A 97 9.10 9.08 2.85
CA TYR A 97 8.83 10.53 2.87
C TYR A 97 8.09 11.07 1.64
N SER A 98 7.44 10.19 0.87
CA SER A 98 6.79 10.51 -0.40
C SER A 98 5.28 10.34 -0.38
N LEU A 99 4.68 9.98 0.77
CA LEU A 99 3.23 9.94 0.88
C LEU A 99 2.56 11.28 0.54
N PRO A 100 3.08 12.46 0.95
CA PRO A 100 2.47 13.74 0.61
C PRO A 100 2.40 14.06 -0.89
N SER A 101 3.23 13.40 -1.72
CA SER A 101 3.20 13.62 -3.17
C SER A 101 2.17 12.73 -3.88
N LEU A 102 1.50 11.83 -3.15
CA LEU A 102 0.40 11.05 -3.69
C LEU A 102 -0.87 11.90 -3.81
N ALA A 103 -1.66 11.63 -4.84
CA ALA A 103 -2.97 12.27 -4.99
C ALA A 103 -3.92 11.91 -3.84
N CYS A 104 -3.82 10.69 -3.30
CA CYS A 104 -4.56 10.23 -2.13
C CYS A 104 -3.91 8.96 -1.55
N LEU A 105 -4.28 8.58 -0.32
CA LEU A 105 -3.76 7.38 0.32
C LEU A 105 -4.15 6.09 -0.41
N ALA A 106 -5.35 6.03 -1.01
CA ALA A 106 -5.82 4.87 -1.77
C ALA A 106 -4.90 4.49 -2.94
N THR A 107 -4.11 5.44 -3.46
CA THR A 107 -3.09 5.22 -4.50
C THR A 107 -2.07 4.15 -4.11
N VAL A 108 -1.74 4.01 -2.82
CA VAL A 108 -0.84 2.95 -2.30
C VAL A 108 -1.37 1.55 -2.65
N ILE A 109 -2.68 1.32 -2.57
CA ILE A 109 -3.28 0.03 -2.91
C ILE A 109 -3.44 -0.08 -4.42
N GLU A 110 -4.02 0.93 -5.06
CA GLU A 110 -4.43 0.91 -6.47
C GLU A 110 -3.27 0.65 -7.44
N GLU A 111 -2.17 1.38 -7.29
CA GLU A 111 -1.00 1.27 -8.18
C GLU A 111 -0.29 -0.09 -8.06
N ASN A 112 -0.36 -0.69 -6.88
CA ASN A 112 0.38 -1.93 -6.60
C ASN A 112 -0.48 -3.17 -6.87
N LEU A 113 -1.80 -3.08 -6.70
CA LEU A 113 -2.72 -4.20 -6.87
C LEU A 113 -3.01 -4.53 -8.34
N ILE A 114 -2.99 -3.52 -9.22
CA ILE A 114 -3.18 -3.69 -10.66
C ILE A 114 -1.81 -3.73 -11.33
N PRO A 115 -1.47 -4.78 -12.10
CA PRO A 115 -0.24 -4.77 -12.87
C PRO A 115 -0.24 -3.59 -13.85
N PRO A 116 0.89 -2.86 -13.98
CA PRO A 116 0.98 -1.83 -15.00
C PRO A 116 0.64 -2.46 -16.34
N ARG A 117 -0.27 -1.83 -17.07
CA ARG A 117 -0.62 -2.27 -18.42
C ARG A 117 0.69 -2.29 -19.19
N ARG A 118 1.11 -3.45 -19.69
CA ARG A 118 2.22 -3.51 -20.66
C ARG A 118 1.75 -2.63 -21.81
N GLU A 119 2.26 -1.41 -21.90
CA GLU A 119 2.23 -0.68 -23.15
C GLU A 119 2.86 -1.62 -24.16
N ALA A 120 2.08 -2.05 -25.14
CA ALA A 120 2.62 -2.82 -26.24
C ALA A 120 3.71 -1.94 -26.83
N ARG A 121 4.97 -2.33 -26.62
CA ARG A 121 6.12 -1.73 -27.31
C ARG A 121 5.75 -1.76 -28.80
N ARG A 122 5.49 -0.57 -29.35
CA ARG A 122 5.44 -0.37 -30.79
C ARG A 122 6.86 -0.34 -31.31
#